data_AF-A0A357NAJ3-F1
#
_entry.id   AF-A0A357NAJ3-F1
#
_cell.length_a   1.000
_cell.length_b   1.000
_cell.length_c   1.000
_cell.angle_alpha   90.00
_cell.angle_beta   90.00
_cell.angle_gamma   90.00
#
_symmetry.space_group_name_H-M   'P 1'
#
loop_
_entity.id
_entity.type
_entity.pdbx_description
1 polymer ?
#
loop_
_entity_poly.entity_id
_entity_poly.type
_entity_poly.pdbx_seq_one_letter_code
_entity_poly.pdbx_strand_id
1 'polypeptide(L)'
;MRKFMRHTAVVLASAVALGNFPVFADELAEQQREWETVQQQMQEQASRSQQAQQQADSISAQLQVIQYELDKAEEDLKGTQQKLDFTEQQVKTNGELLGKAEKALATRNQVFQKRVRDIYENGHVSYVEVLFGAKDFRDFIGRFELLKRIMAQDMALVNQVKAQKLLIAEKQAQLEQDKAAALMYKEQAATK
;
A
#
# COMPACT_ATOMS: atom_id res chain seq x y z
N MET A 1 24.39 -105.01 -39.23
CA MET A 1 25.67 -104.59 -38.63
C MET A 1 25.47 -104.66 -37.11
N ARG A 2 26.26 -105.42 -36.32
CA ARG A 2 27.50 -104.95 -35.62
C ARG A 2 27.35 -103.51 -35.10
N LYS A 3 27.51 -103.11 -33.84
CA LYS A 3 27.86 -103.74 -32.52
C LYS A 3 27.40 -102.70 -31.42
N PHE A 4 27.37 -102.91 -30.10
CA PHE A 4 27.90 -103.97 -29.21
C PHE A 4 27.08 -104.10 -27.88
N MET A 5 27.77 -104.46 -26.78
CA MET A 5 27.41 -104.62 -25.34
C MET A 5 26.71 -103.43 -24.62
N ARG A 6 25.74 -103.64 -23.70
CA ARG A 6 25.78 -104.12 -22.27
C ARG A 6 26.49 -103.11 -21.33
N HIS A 7 26.02 -102.74 -20.12
CA HIS A 7 25.35 -103.50 -19.04
C HIS A 7 24.40 -102.65 -18.14
N THR A 8 23.61 -103.34 -17.30
CA THR A 8 22.71 -102.82 -16.24
C THR A 8 23.38 -102.72 -14.85
N ALA A 9 23.12 -101.64 -14.10
CA ALA A 9 23.18 -101.51 -12.62
C ALA A 9 22.51 -100.15 -12.28
N VAL A 10 21.34 -100.00 -11.62
CA VAL A 10 20.76 -100.54 -10.38
C VAL A 10 21.38 -99.91 -9.10
N VAL A 11 20.48 -99.51 -8.18
CA VAL A 11 20.68 -99.05 -6.78
C VAL A 11 20.86 -97.54 -6.53
N LEU A 12 19.77 -96.92 -6.06
CA LEU A 12 19.77 -95.82 -5.08
C LEU A 12 20.44 -96.29 -3.77
N ALA A 13 21.56 -95.69 -3.37
CA ALA A 13 22.14 -95.90 -2.04
C ALA A 13 22.58 -94.56 -1.44
N SER A 14 21.81 -94.08 -0.47
CA SER A 14 22.11 -92.91 0.33
C SER A 14 23.34 -93.16 1.22
N ALA A 15 24.53 -92.80 0.74
CA ALA A 15 25.73 -92.77 1.56
C ALA A 15 25.74 -91.50 2.41
N VAL A 16 25.15 -91.56 3.60
CA VAL A 16 25.34 -90.55 4.66
C VAL A 16 26.78 -90.63 5.15
N ALA A 17 27.68 -89.94 4.45
CA ALA A 17 29.05 -89.73 4.87
C ALA A 17 29.09 -88.57 5.88
N LEU A 18 28.99 -88.89 7.17
CA LEU A 18 29.24 -87.95 8.26
C LEU A 18 30.72 -87.55 8.25
N GLY A 19 31.03 -86.43 7.61
CA GLY A 19 32.41 -85.95 7.47
C GLY A 19 32.51 -84.52 6.93
N ASN A 20 32.43 -83.54 7.82
CA ASN A 20 32.84 -82.14 7.62
C ASN A 20 32.40 -81.44 6.32
N PHE A 21 31.19 -80.87 6.33
CA PHE A 21 30.85 -79.69 5.52
C PHE A 21 30.59 -78.45 6.41
N PRO A 22 31.57 -77.94 7.18
CA PRO A 22 31.38 -76.67 7.90
C PRO A 22 31.25 -75.48 6.93
N VAL A 23 31.89 -75.55 5.75
CA VAL A 23 32.02 -74.42 4.80
C VAL A 23 30.68 -74.01 4.17
N PHE A 24 29.91 -74.96 3.63
CA PHE A 24 28.63 -74.65 2.95
C PHE A 24 27.51 -74.20 3.90
N ALA A 25 27.62 -74.47 5.20
CA ALA A 25 26.65 -74.03 6.19
C ALA A 25 26.91 -72.59 6.66
N ASP A 26 28.18 -72.20 6.81
CA ASP A 26 28.56 -70.81 7.13
C ASP A 26 28.25 -69.87 5.96
N GLU A 27 28.60 -70.24 4.72
CA GLU A 27 28.37 -69.40 3.53
C GLU A 27 26.87 -69.12 3.28
N LEU A 28 26.00 -70.13 3.48
CA LEU A 28 24.55 -69.96 3.38
C LEU A 28 24.00 -69.08 4.52
N ALA A 29 24.55 -69.20 5.73
CA ALA A 29 24.15 -68.38 6.88
C ALA A 29 24.64 -66.93 6.77
N GLU A 30 25.80 -66.71 6.15
CA GLU A 30 26.35 -65.39 5.84
C GLU A 30 25.48 -64.70 4.77
N GLN A 31 25.19 -65.39 3.66
CA GLN A 31 24.31 -64.89 2.60
C GLN A 31 22.88 -64.57 3.11
N GLN A 32 22.36 -65.34 4.06
CA GLN A 32 21.07 -65.05 4.71
C GLN A 32 21.12 -63.72 5.53
N ARG A 33 22.22 -63.49 6.28
CA ARG A 33 22.42 -62.23 7.05
C ARG A 33 22.62 -61.02 6.13
N GLU A 34 23.33 -61.19 5.01
CA GLU A 34 23.43 -60.14 3.99
C GLU A 34 22.05 -59.77 3.44
N TRP A 35 21.21 -60.76 3.15
CA TRP A 35 19.85 -60.53 2.64
C TRP A 35 18.98 -59.76 3.66
N GLU A 36 19.01 -60.16 4.93
CA GLU A 36 18.32 -59.45 6.02
C GLU A 36 18.84 -58.02 6.18
N THR A 37 20.15 -57.82 6.08
CA THR A 37 20.79 -56.48 6.15
C THR A 37 20.35 -55.60 4.98
N VAL A 38 20.35 -56.11 3.75
CA VAL A 38 19.89 -55.38 2.54
C VAL A 38 18.40 -55.07 2.63
N GLN A 39 17.57 -55.99 3.13
CA GLN A 39 16.15 -55.76 3.34
C GLN A 39 15.89 -54.66 4.39
N GLN A 40 16.65 -54.65 5.48
CA GLN A 40 16.58 -53.61 6.51
C GLN A 40 17.03 -52.24 5.95
N GLN A 41 18.12 -52.19 5.19
CA GLN A 41 18.57 -50.98 4.49
C GLN A 41 17.54 -50.45 3.48
N MET A 42 16.86 -51.33 2.74
CA MET A 42 15.76 -50.92 1.85
C MET A 42 14.58 -50.31 2.62
N GLN A 43 14.19 -50.89 3.77
CA GLN A 43 13.12 -50.32 4.60
C GLN A 43 13.51 -48.97 5.20
N GLU A 44 14.75 -48.81 5.69
CA GLU A 44 15.26 -47.52 6.15
C GLU A 44 15.25 -46.48 5.03
N GLN A 45 15.75 -46.83 3.84
CA GLN A 45 15.81 -45.90 2.72
C GLN A 45 14.41 -45.53 2.19
N ALA A 46 13.47 -46.47 2.18
CA ALA A 46 12.06 -46.19 1.85
C ALA A 46 11.42 -45.24 2.88
N SER A 47 11.66 -45.45 4.17
CA SER A 47 11.20 -44.56 5.25
C SER A 47 11.78 -43.15 5.12
N ARG A 48 13.09 -43.03 4.88
CA ARG A 48 13.77 -41.74 4.62
C ARG A 48 13.20 -41.05 3.38
N SER A 49 12.93 -41.78 2.30
CA SER A 49 12.33 -41.26 1.07
C SER A 49 10.91 -40.72 1.32
N GLN A 50 10.09 -41.46 2.08
CA GLN A 50 8.74 -41.03 2.46
C GLN A 50 8.76 -39.76 3.34
N GLN A 51 9.68 -39.68 4.32
CA GLN A 51 9.86 -38.48 5.14
C GLN A 51 10.32 -37.28 4.31
N ALA A 52 11.26 -37.47 3.37
CA ALA A 52 11.71 -36.43 2.46
C ALA A 52 10.57 -35.93 1.55
N GLN A 53 9.71 -36.82 1.04
CA GLN A 53 8.53 -36.43 0.26
C GLN A 53 7.55 -35.61 1.10
N GLN A 54 7.22 -36.05 2.32
CA GLN A 54 6.35 -35.29 3.23
C GLN A 54 6.90 -33.90 3.58
N GLN A 55 8.22 -33.77 3.72
CA GLN A 55 8.88 -32.48 3.89
C GLN A 55 8.78 -31.61 2.62
N ALA A 56 9.01 -32.18 1.43
CA ALA A 56 8.88 -31.46 0.17
C ALA A 56 7.44 -30.98 -0.10
N ASP A 57 6.43 -31.80 0.22
CA ASP A 57 5.02 -31.45 0.12
C ASP A 57 4.65 -30.31 1.09
N SER A 58 5.13 -30.39 2.34
CA SER A 58 4.94 -29.34 3.36
C SER A 58 5.60 -28.01 2.99
N ILE A 59 6.84 -28.05 2.47
CA ILE A 59 7.54 -26.86 1.97
C ILE A 59 6.83 -26.27 0.76
N SER A 60 6.31 -27.11 -0.15
CA SER A 60 5.55 -26.65 -1.32
C SER A 60 4.25 -25.96 -0.91
N ALA A 61 3.54 -26.49 0.09
CA ALA A 61 2.34 -25.86 0.64
C ALA A 61 2.66 -24.52 1.34
N GLN A 62 3.76 -24.43 2.10
CA GLN A 62 4.23 -23.18 2.69
C GLN A 62 4.60 -22.15 1.62
N LEU A 63 5.27 -22.57 0.54
CA LEU A 63 5.63 -21.68 -0.58
C LEU A 63 4.40 -21.13 -1.30
N GLN A 64 3.34 -21.95 -1.47
CA GLN A 64 2.06 -21.48 -2.04
C GLN A 64 1.38 -20.41 -1.16
N VAL A 65 1.40 -20.58 0.17
CA VAL A 65 0.88 -19.57 1.10
C VAL A 65 1.70 -18.28 1.02
N ILE A 66 3.03 -18.38 1.04
CA ILE A 66 3.94 -17.23 0.93
C ILE A 66 3.75 -16.49 -0.40
N GLN A 67 3.58 -17.20 -1.52
CA GLN A 67 3.31 -16.57 -2.82
C GLN A 67 1.98 -15.81 -2.80
N TYR A 68 0.91 -16.39 -2.25
CA TYR A 68 -0.38 -15.71 -2.11
C TYR A 68 -0.30 -14.47 -1.20
N GLU A 69 0.45 -14.54 -0.11
CA GLU A 69 0.69 -13.39 0.77
C GLU A 69 1.51 -12.29 0.09
N LEU A 70 2.50 -12.67 -0.73
CA LEU A 70 3.30 -11.76 -1.55
C LEU A 70 2.44 -11.04 -2.62
N ASP A 71 1.69 -11.80 -3.43
CA ASP A 71 0.82 -11.25 -4.48
C ASP A 71 -0.17 -10.22 -3.89
N LYS A 72 -0.74 -10.54 -2.72
CA LYS A 72 -1.64 -9.64 -1.99
C LYS A 72 -0.91 -8.40 -1.44
N ALA A 73 0.31 -8.55 -0.94
CA ALA A 73 1.12 -7.43 -0.46
C ALA A 73 1.50 -6.47 -1.59
N GLU A 74 1.80 -6.99 -2.79
CA GLU A 74 2.06 -6.19 -4.00
C GLU A 74 0.81 -5.40 -4.45
N GLU A 75 -0.38 -6.00 -4.40
CA GLU A 75 -1.64 -5.31 -4.70
C GLU A 75 -1.93 -4.19 -3.68
N ASP A 76 -1.80 -4.49 -2.38
CA ASP A 76 -1.94 -3.52 -1.28
C ASP A 76 -0.97 -2.34 -1.44
N LEU A 77 0.30 -2.61 -1.77
CA LEU A 77 1.35 -1.60 -1.97
C LEU A 77 1.01 -0.70 -3.17
N LYS A 78 0.65 -1.30 -4.31
CA LYS A 78 0.24 -0.58 -5.51
C LYS A 78 -0.97 0.32 -5.27
N GLY A 79 -1.99 -0.19 -4.56
CA GLY A 79 -3.16 0.59 -4.17
C GLY A 79 -2.84 1.73 -3.19
N THR A 80 -1.85 1.55 -2.32
CA THR A 80 -1.36 2.57 -1.40
C THR A 80 -0.57 3.66 -2.13
N GLN A 81 0.32 3.29 -3.05
CA GLN A 81 1.08 4.24 -3.87
C GLN A 81 0.15 5.12 -4.72
N GLN A 82 -0.87 4.53 -5.36
CA GLN A 82 -1.84 5.30 -6.15
C GLN A 82 -2.62 6.34 -5.30
N LYS A 83 -2.97 5.99 -4.05
CA LYS A 83 -3.58 6.94 -3.11
C LYS A 83 -2.62 8.05 -2.72
N LEU A 84 -1.35 7.70 -2.44
CA LEU A 84 -0.31 8.66 -2.11
C LEU A 84 -0.10 9.67 -3.25
N ASP A 85 0.13 9.19 -4.47
CA ASP A 85 0.36 10.04 -5.66
C ASP A 85 -0.82 11.02 -5.89
N PHE A 86 -2.05 10.52 -5.77
CA PHE A 86 -3.25 11.34 -5.88
C PHE A 86 -3.33 12.40 -4.76
N THR A 87 -3.08 12.02 -3.50
CA THR A 87 -3.09 12.95 -2.37
C THR A 87 -2.00 14.01 -2.51
N GLU A 88 -0.78 13.67 -2.94
CA GLU A 88 0.27 14.65 -3.18
C GLU A 88 -0.08 15.64 -4.30
N GLN A 89 -0.73 15.16 -5.37
CA GLN A 89 -1.23 16.03 -6.44
C GLN A 89 -2.33 16.99 -5.93
N GLN A 90 -3.23 16.52 -5.05
CA GLN A 90 -4.23 17.38 -4.39
C GLN A 90 -3.56 18.41 -3.49
N VAL A 91 -2.63 18.01 -2.62
CA VAL A 91 -1.86 18.92 -1.74
C VAL A 91 -1.17 20.02 -2.53
N LYS A 92 -0.47 19.67 -3.63
CA LYS A 92 0.17 20.66 -4.51
C LYS A 92 -0.86 21.62 -5.12
N THR A 93 -1.92 21.09 -5.72
CA THR A 93 -2.97 21.89 -6.39
C THR A 93 -3.67 22.83 -5.42
N ASN A 94 -4.06 22.32 -4.25
CA ASN A 94 -4.70 23.09 -3.18
C ASN A 94 -3.77 24.16 -2.61
N GLY A 95 -2.48 23.86 -2.44
CA GLY A 95 -1.46 24.85 -2.04
C GLY A 95 -1.29 25.99 -3.05
N GLU A 96 -1.26 25.69 -4.35
CA GLU A 96 -1.20 26.72 -5.40
C GLU A 96 -2.46 27.59 -5.45
N LEU A 97 -3.65 26.99 -5.30
CA LEU A 97 -4.92 27.72 -5.24
C LEU A 97 -5.03 28.59 -3.99
N LEU A 98 -4.59 28.07 -2.85
CA LEU A 98 -4.53 28.80 -1.58
C LEU A 98 -3.62 30.03 -1.68
N GLY A 99 -2.39 29.87 -2.19
CA GLY A 99 -1.47 30.99 -2.38
C GLY A 99 -1.99 32.06 -3.36
N LYS A 100 -2.79 31.67 -4.37
CA LYS A 100 -3.52 32.62 -5.25
C LYS A 100 -4.63 33.35 -4.47
N ALA A 101 -5.40 32.64 -3.64
CA ALA A 101 -6.45 33.22 -2.81
C ALA A 101 -5.91 34.21 -1.75
N GLU A 102 -4.80 33.86 -1.09
CA GLU A 102 -4.10 34.71 -0.12
C GLU A 102 -3.60 36.00 -0.75
N LYS A 103 -2.97 35.93 -1.94
CA LYS A 103 -2.55 37.12 -2.70
C LYS A 103 -3.75 38.01 -3.07
N ALA A 104 -4.84 37.42 -3.57
CA ALA A 104 -6.05 38.16 -3.90
C ALA A 104 -6.69 38.83 -2.66
N LEU A 105 -6.70 38.14 -1.51
CA LEU A 105 -7.14 38.69 -0.24
C LEU A 105 -6.22 39.82 0.24
N ALA A 106 -4.90 39.71 0.07
CA ALA A 106 -3.95 40.76 0.43
C ALA A 106 -4.21 42.05 -0.36
N THR A 107 -4.39 41.95 -1.69
CA THR A 107 -4.77 43.10 -2.53
C THR A 107 -6.11 43.72 -2.10
N ARG A 108 -7.12 42.89 -1.79
CA ARG A 108 -8.43 43.38 -1.31
C ARG A 108 -8.33 44.04 0.07
N ASN A 109 -7.51 43.51 0.98
CA ASN A 109 -7.22 44.13 2.27
C ASN A 109 -6.52 45.48 2.11
N GLN A 110 -5.60 45.65 1.15
CA GLN A 110 -4.97 46.94 0.88
C GLN A 110 -6.00 47.99 0.39
N VAL A 111 -6.88 47.62 -0.54
CA VAL A 111 -7.97 48.49 -1.00
C VAL A 111 -8.90 48.85 0.17
N PHE A 112 -9.27 47.86 1.00
CA PHE A 112 -10.11 48.07 2.17
C PHE A 112 -9.44 48.97 3.22
N GLN A 113 -8.17 48.76 3.54
CA GLN A 113 -7.41 49.59 4.49
C GLN A 113 -7.28 51.03 4.00
N LYS A 114 -6.99 51.23 2.71
CA LYS A 114 -6.99 52.58 2.12
C LYS A 114 -8.37 53.21 2.25
N ARG A 115 -9.44 52.49 1.90
CA ARG A 115 -10.81 52.99 1.97
C ARG A 115 -11.23 53.38 3.39
N VAL A 116 -10.90 52.58 4.40
CA VAL A 116 -11.15 52.88 5.82
C VAL A 116 -10.35 54.11 6.26
N ARG A 117 -9.08 54.24 5.84
CA ARG A 117 -8.27 55.43 6.10
C ARG A 117 -8.87 56.68 5.44
N ASP A 118 -9.24 56.60 4.16
CA ASP A 118 -9.84 57.70 3.41
C ASP A 118 -11.13 58.19 4.12
N ILE A 119 -11.94 57.28 4.68
CA ILE A 119 -13.14 57.58 5.48
C ILE A 119 -12.78 58.22 6.83
N TYR A 120 -11.70 57.79 7.49
CA TYR A 120 -11.28 58.33 8.79
C TYR A 120 -10.65 59.73 8.65
N GLU A 121 -9.74 59.91 7.69
CA GLU A 121 -9.01 61.16 7.45
C GLU A 121 -9.91 62.24 6.85
N ASN A 122 -10.71 61.91 5.84
CA ASN A 122 -11.60 62.87 5.16
C ASN A 122 -13.01 62.94 5.77
N GLY A 123 -13.33 62.09 6.76
CA GLY A 123 -14.64 61.99 7.40
C GLY A 123 -15.09 63.22 8.20
N HIS A 124 -14.24 64.25 8.31
CA HIS A 124 -14.63 65.56 8.80
C HIS A 124 -15.57 66.30 7.84
N VAL A 125 -15.53 65.99 6.53
CA VAL A 125 -16.62 66.36 5.61
C VAL A 125 -17.70 65.29 5.73
N SER A 126 -18.70 65.57 6.56
CA SER A 126 -19.72 64.56 6.87
C SER A 126 -20.53 64.21 5.61
N TYR A 127 -20.94 62.94 5.44
CA TYR A 127 -21.91 62.57 4.39
C TYR A 127 -23.18 63.43 4.47
N VAL A 128 -23.54 63.87 5.67
CA VAL A 128 -24.63 64.80 5.95
C VAL A 128 -24.35 66.19 5.36
N GLU A 129 -23.12 66.67 5.44
CA GLU A 129 -22.66 67.95 4.86
C GLU A 129 -22.58 67.90 3.33
N VAL A 130 -22.13 66.77 2.76
CA VAL A 130 -22.15 66.54 1.29
C VAL A 130 -23.58 66.59 0.73
N LEU A 131 -24.56 66.10 1.49
CA LEU A 131 -25.98 66.14 1.14
C LEU A 131 -26.59 67.53 1.35
N PHE A 132 -26.30 68.22 2.46
CA PHE A 132 -26.81 69.58 2.70
C PHE A 132 -26.14 70.66 1.84
N GLY A 133 -24.93 70.42 1.32
CA GLY A 133 -24.25 71.28 0.35
C GLY A 133 -24.73 71.12 -1.11
N ALA A 134 -25.92 70.53 -1.33
CA ALA A 134 -26.54 70.41 -2.65
C ALA A 134 -27.12 71.76 -3.12
N LYS A 135 -26.96 72.07 -4.41
CA LYS A 135 -27.43 73.36 -4.98
C LYS A 135 -28.93 73.40 -5.23
N ASP A 136 -29.53 72.24 -5.50
CA ASP A 136 -30.95 72.05 -5.75
C ASP A 136 -31.36 70.59 -5.45
N PHE A 137 -32.65 70.30 -5.57
CA PHE A 137 -33.22 68.98 -5.27
C PHE A 137 -32.75 67.87 -6.23
N ARG A 138 -32.37 68.20 -7.47
CA ARG A 138 -31.86 67.23 -8.46
C ARG A 138 -30.40 66.87 -8.15
N ASP A 139 -29.58 67.85 -7.77
CA ASP A 139 -28.23 67.64 -7.24
C ASP A 139 -28.28 66.77 -5.96
N PHE A 140 -29.19 67.05 -5.03
CA PHE A 140 -29.40 66.24 -3.82
C PHE A 140 -29.67 64.77 -4.13
N ILE A 141 -30.62 64.46 -5.02
CA ILE A 141 -30.92 63.06 -5.42
C ILE A 141 -29.71 62.39 -6.05
N GLY A 142 -28.97 63.10 -6.93
CA GLY A 142 -27.77 62.58 -7.57
C GLY A 142 -26.67 62.21 -6.55
N ARG A 143 -26.43 63.07 -5.56
CA ARG A 143 -25.49 62.81 -4.47
C ARG A 143 -25.96 61.65 -3.57
N PHE A 144 -27.24 61.59 -3.25
CA PHE A 144 -27.82 60.52 -2.43
C PHE A 144 -27.63 59.13 -3.06
N GLU A 145 -27.98 58.97 -4.35
CA GLU A 145 -27.80 57.68 -5.04
C GLU A 145 -26.32 57.32 -5.23
N LEU A 146 -25.43 58.31 -5.42
CA LEU A 146 -23.98 58.08 -5.43
C LEU A 146 -23.47 57.56 -4.08
N LEU A 147 -23.82 58.22 -2.97
CA LEU A 147 -23.42 57.80 -1.62
C LEU A 147 -23.95 56.41 -1.26
N LYS A 148 -25.23 56.15 -1.56
CA LYS A 148 -25.87 54.83 -1.40
C LYS A 148 -25.14 53.74 -2.18
N ARG A 149 -24.72 54.01 -3.42
CA ARG A 149 -23.93 53.06 -4.24
C ARG A 149 -22.54 52.82 -3.66
N ILE A 150 -21.88 53.87 -3.17
CA ILE A 150 -20.56 53.77 -2.50
C ILE A 150 -20.66 52.92 -1.23
N MET A 151 -21.64 53.21 -0.35
CA MET A 151 -21.86 52.42 0.88
C MET A 151 -22.17 50.95 0.58
N ALA A 152 -22.95 50.66 -0.48
CA ALA A 152 -23.21 49.29 -0.91
C ALA A 152 -21.92 48.58 -1.39
N GLN A 153 -21.02 49.28 -2.09
CA GLN A 153 -19.72 48.73 -2.48
C GLN A 153 -18.79 48.49 -1.28
N ASP A 154 -18.73 49.43 -0.33
CA ASP A 154 -17.93 49.29 0.89
C ASP A 154 -18.40 48.10 1.75
N MET A 155 -19.72 47.94 1.92
CA MET A 155 -20.30 46.79 2.62
C MET A 155 -20.07 45.46 1.88
N ALA A 156 -20.16 45.46 0.54
CA ALA A 156 -19.83 44.29 -0.26
C ALA A 156 -18.35 43.89 -0.11
N LEU A 157 -17.43 44.86 -0.11
CA LEU A 157 -16.00 44.63 0.11
C LEU A 157 -15.72 44.04 1.50
N VAL A 158 -16.33 44.58 2.56
CA VAL A 158 -16.22 44.03 3.93
C VAL A 158 -16.67 42.57 3.98
N ASN A 159 -17.82 42.27 3.39
CA ASN A 159 -18.38 40.92 3.40
C ASN A 159 -17.53 39.94 2.58
N GLN A 160 -17.02 40.36 1.42
CA GLN A 160 -16.09 39.56 0.61
C GLN A 160 -14.79 39.28 1.35
N VAL A 161 -14.18 40.28 1.99
CA VAL A 161 -12.94 40.11 2.79
C VAL A 161 -13.16 39.15 3.96
N LYS A 162 -14.29 39.26 4.68
CA LYS A 162 -14.64 38.33 5.77
C LYS A 162 -14.83 36.90 5.26
N ALA A 163 -15.64 36.71 4.23
CA ALA A 163 -15.90 35.38 3.65
C ALA A 163 -14.62 34.72 3.11
N GLN A 164 -13.75 35.48 2.43
CA GLN A 164 -12.48 34.96 1.94
C GLN A 164 -11.51 34.59 3.07
N LYS A 165 -11.46 35.33 4.17
CA LYS A 165 -10.65 34.96 5.35
C LYS A 165 -11.09 33.62 5.94
N LEU A 166 -12.40 33.41 6.09
CA LEU A 166 -12.95 32.15 6.59
C LEU A 166 -12.63 30.98 5.65
N LEU A 167 -12.87 31.14 4.34
CA LEU A 167 -12.58 30.13 3.33
C LEU A 167 -11.08 29.79 3.26
N ILE A 168 -10.19 30.78 3.38
CA ILE A 168 -8.74 30.56 3.42
C ILE A 168 -8.33 29.76 4.66
N ALA A 169 -8.87 30.07 5.84
CA ALA A 169 -8.60 29.31 7.06
C ALA A 169 -9.11 27.86 6.97
N GLU A 170 -10.30 27.64 6.40
CA GLU A 170 -10.84 26.31 6.13
C GLU A 170 -9.94 25.52 5.17
N LYS A 171 -9.49 26.13 4.06
CA LYS A 171 -8.60 25.48 3.09
C LYS A 171 -7.19 25.27 3.60
N GLN A 172 -6.68 26.11 4.51
CA GLN A 172 -5.44 25.85 5.25
C GLN A 172 -5.59 24.62 6.15
N ALA A 173 -6.67 24.54 6.94
CA ALA A 173 -6.93 23.39 7.82
C ALA A 173 -7.05 22.07 7.03
N GLN A 174 -7.79 22.08 5.91
CA GLN A 174 -7.89 20.92 5.02
C GLN A 174 -6.52 20.53 4.44
N LEU A 175 -5.73 21.50 3.97
CA LEU A 175 -4.41 21.23 3.39
C LEU A 175 -3.44 20.59 4.38
N GLU A 176 -3.48 20.97 5.66
CA GLU A 176 -2.68 20.30 6.70
C GLU A 176 -3.18 18.88 7.02
N GLN A 177 -4.49 18.62 6.95
CA GLN A 177 -5.03 17.26 7.05
C GLN A 177 -4.61 16.39 5.86
N ASP A 178 -4.69 16.93 4.63
CA ASP A 178 -4.28 16.23 3.40
C ASP A 178 -2.78 15.87 3.44
N LYS A 179 -1.92 16.78 3.94
CA LYS A 179 -0.49 16.52 4.18
C LYS A 179 -0.26 15.43 5.23
N ALA A 180 -1.00 15.47 6.35
CA ALA A 180 -0.87 14.46 7.39
C ALA A 180 -1.27 13.06 6.87
N ALA A 181 -2.34 12.96 6.08
CA ALA A 181 -2.73 11.73 5.41
C ALA A 181 -1.65 11.21 4.44
N ALA A 182 -1.03 12.11 3.64
CA ALA A 182 0.08 11.73 2.76
C ALA A 182 1.30 11.20 3.53
N LEU A 183 1.63 11.77 4.70
CA LEU A 183 2.69 11.27 5.56
C LEU A 183 2.35 9.87 6.12
N MET A 184 1.12 9.64 6.58
CA MET A 184 0.68 8.32 7.04
C MET A 184 0.78 7.25 5.94
N TYR A 185 0.42 7.57 4.69
CA TYR A 185 0.57 6.63 3.57
C TYR A 185 2.05 6.33 3.27
N LYS A 186 2.96 7.29 3.42
CA LYS A 186 4.41 7.05 3.28
C LYS A 186 4.96 6.15 4.38
N GLU A 187 4.55 6.36 5.63
CA GLU A 187 4.98 5.50 6.74
C GLU A 187 4.46 4.07 6.57
N GLN A 188 3.20 3.90 6.17
CA GLN A 188 2.61 2.58 5.87
C GLN A 188 3.31 1.86 4.71
N ALA A 189 3.71 2.59 3.67
CA ALA A 189 4.48 2.03 2.55
C ALA A 189 5.95 1.74 2.88
N ALA A 190 6.46 2.22 4.02
CA ALA A 190 7.83 2.01 4.49
C ALA A 190 7.97 1.00 5.65
N THR A 191 6.85 0.54 6.23
CA THR A 191 6.80 -0.44 7.32
C THR A 191 6.18 -1.79 6.94
N LYS A 192 5.67 -1.92 5.71
CA LYS A 192 5.35 -3.19 5.06
C LYS A 192 6.51 -3.61 4.16
#